data_AF-A0A5J4K957-F1
#
_entry.id   AF-A0A5J4K957-F1
#
_cell.length_a   1.000
_cell.length_b   1.000
_cell.length_c   1.000
_cell.angle_alpha   90.00
_cell.angle_beta   90.00
_cell.angle_gamma   90.00
#
_symmetry.space_group_name_H-M   'P 1'
#
loop_
_entity.id
_entity.type
_entity.pdbx_description
1 polymer ?
#
loop_
_entity_poly.entity_id
_entity_poly.type
_entity_poly.pdbx_seq_one_letter_code
_entity_poly.pdbx_strand_id
1 'polypeptide(L)'
;MAIPPQIVVRDLAELLHATPTEIIRHLIKHHIFASINQVVDYEQAALVARDLGFEPTPQVISPTSASLQRGALPTSAVLEAARDDKDTVPIPPVVTIMGHVDHGKTTLLDMIRKTRVAAEEAGGITQHIGAYQVEVKGKKITFLDTPGHEAFTAMRARGAQVTHIAVIVVAADDGVMPQTREAIDHARAANVPIIIAINKIDKPTANPELVKQQLAEIGVIVEDYGGDTVCVPISARTGAGIDELLEMILLVAEMQDLRANPNRPAVGVVIEAKLEKNTGPMATILVQEGTLKMGDHIVVGPLAGKVRAMFNDRGKRIQKAPPSTPVSILGLPEVPQPGDRLEVVPDERTAKQRAAEIAEQRRAESSLPGHVSLDTLYMQMQEGKTKELNIVLKCDVQGTVEAIKNALLKLGEEKIKLHLIHEGVGNITETDVHLAAASGAIIIGFNVKADNAALRQAQKEGVEIRYYDVIYQLIEDIEAALKGLLEPTYHEVVEGHAEVLQLFRSGKNTVIAGCRVTDGKITRASQVRVLRNGAKVHESRVASLRRGKDDVREVAAGYECGMIIEGFSNVQIGDIIEAFRQEKD
;
A
#
# COMPACT_ATOMS: atom_id res chain seq x y z
N MET A 1 -19.96 16.23 -34.95
CA MET A 1 -19.87 17.21 -33.84
C MET A 1 -18.98 16.60 -32.77
N ALA A 2 -17.91 17.30 -32.37
CA ALA A 2 -16.88 16.71 -31.54
C ALA A 2 -17.24 16.82 -30.05
N ILE A 3 -17.50 15.69 -29.39
CA ILE A 3 -17.85 15.63 -27.94
C ILE A 3 -16.64 15.09 -27.15
N PRO A 4 -16.21 15.76 -26.07
CA PRO A 4 -15.14 15.25 -25.21
C PRO A 4 -15.52 13.91 -24.54
N PRO A 5 -14.54 13.13 -24.05
CA PRO A 5 -14.77 11.82 -23.44
C PRO A 5 -15.71 11.87 -22.22
N GLN A 6 -15.77 13.02 -21.55
CA GLN A 6 -16.70 13.31 -20.46
C GLN A 6 -17.13 14.79 -20.56
N ILE A 7 -18.40 15.08 -20.27
CA ILE A 7 -18.95 16.44 -20.34
C ILE A 7 -20.02 16.65 -19.25
N VAL A 8 -20.08 17.84 -18.66
CA VAL A 8 -21.15 18.19 -17.72
C VAL A 8 -22.46 18.39 -18.49
N VAL A 9 -23.60 17.95 -17.95
CA VAL A 9 -24.92 18.07 -18.60
C VAL A 9 -25.23 19.52 -19.04
N ARG A 10 -24.86 20.52 -18.23
CA ARG A 10 -24.97 21.94 -18.59
C ARG A 10 -24.16 22.27 -19.85
N ASP A 11 -22.91 21.86 -19.89
CA ASP A 11 -21.99 22.18 -20.98
C ASP A 11 -22.37 21.39 -22.25
N LEU A 12 -22.94 20.19 -22.10
CA LEU A 12 -23.55 19.42 -23.18
C LEU A 12 -24.78 20.12 -23.77
N ALA A 13 -25.59 20.76 -22.93
CA ALA A 13 -26.74 21.55 -23.37
C ALA A 13 -26.32 22.77 -24.18
N GLU A 14 -25.27 23.48 -23.74
CA GLU A 14 -24.67 24.58 -24.49
C GLU A 14 -24.11 24.11 -25.84
N LEU A 15 -23.41 22.97 -25.85
CA LEU A 15 -22.77 22.40 -27.04
C LEU A 15 -23.78 21.88 -28.07
N LEU A 16 -24.93 21.37 -27.62
CA LEU A 16 -26.04 20.89 -28.47
C LEU A 16 -27.08 21.97 -28.78
N HIS A 17 -26.86 23.21 -28.34
CA HIS A 17 -27.81 24.33 -28.48
C HIS A 17 -29.23 23.99 -27.96
N ALA A 18 -29.31 23.21 -26.89
CA ALA A 18 -30.55 22.78 -26.25
C ALA A 18 -30.63 23.28 -24.81
N THR A 19 -31.81 23.24 -24.21
CA THR A 19 -31.93 23.58 -22.78
C THR A 19 -31.45 22.42 -21.89
N PRO A 20 -30.88 22.67 -20.70
CA PRO A 20 -30.49 21.59 -19.77
C PRO A 20 -31.64 20.64 -19.44
N THR A 21 -32.87 21.16 -19.38
CA THR A 21 -34.10 20.39 -19.15
C THR A 21 -34.40 19.42 -20.29
N GLU A 22 -34.11 19.78 -21.54
CA GLU A 22 -34.27 18.89 -22.70
C GLU A 22 -33.21 17.78 -22.70
N ILE A 23 -31.95 18.12 -22.42
CA ILE A 23 -30.88 17.12 -22.29
C ILE A 23 -31.20 16.10 -21.19
N ILE A 24 -31.64 16.57 -20.01
CA ILE A 24 -32.07 15.68 -18.92
C ILE A 24 -33.24 14.79 -19.34
N ARG A 25 -34.21 15.32 -20.09
CA ARG A 25 -35.36 14.54 -20.59
C ARG A 25 -34.90 13.44 -21.55
N HIS A 26 -33.94 13.71 -22.43
CA HIS A 26 -33.37 12.70 -23.32
C HIS A 26 -32.52 11.67 -22.58
N LEU A 27 -31.74 12.07 -21.57
CA LEU A 27 -31.00 11.14 -20.72
C LEU A 27 -31.95 10.17 -19.99
N ILE A 28 -33.06 10.68 -19.43
CA ILE A 28 -34.08 9.85 -18.76
C ILE A 28 -34.72 8.84 -19.73
N LYS A 29 -34.94 9.23 -20.99
CA LYS A 29 -35.47 8.33 -22.03
C LYS A 29 -34.56 7.13 -22.31
N HIS A 30 -33.26 7.30 -22.10
CA HIS A 30 -32.23 6.25 -22.20
C HIS A 30 -31.89 5.62 -20.82
N HIS A 31 -32.76 5.79 -19.81
CA HIS A 31 -32.60 5.30 -18.45
C HIS A 31 -31.38 5.87 -17.68
N ILE A 32 -30.88 7.03 -18.09
CA ILE A 32 -29.77 7.74 -17.42
C ILE A 32 -30.34 8.89 -16.60
N PHE A 33 -30.19 8.82 -15.28
CA PHE A 33 -30.62 9.88 -14.36
C PHE A 33 -29.43 10.77 -14.01
N ALA A 34 -29.38 11.94 -14.62
CA ALA A 34 -28.33 12.93 -14.38
C ALA A 34 -28.90 14.29 -13.96
N SER A 35 -28.26 14.95 -13.00
CA SER A 35 -28.56 16.34 -12.63
C SER A 35 -27.80 17.35 -13.51
N ILE A 36 -28.18 18.63 -13.49
CA ILE A 36 -27.60 19.69 -14.35
C ILE A 36 -26.07 19.78 -14.23
N ASN A 37 -25.53 19.54 -13.03
CA ASN A 37 -24.10 19.64 -12.73
C ASN A 37 -23.37 18.29 -12.76
N GLN A 38 -24.04 17.22 -13.20
CA GLN A 38 -23.46 15.89 -13.25
C GLN A 38 -22.69 15.70 -14.57
N VAL A 39 -21.59 14.96 -14.48
CA VAL A 39 -20.77 14.59 -15.65
C VAL A 39 -21.36 13.33 -16.28
N VAL A 40 -21.52 13.34 -17.60
CA VAL A 40 -21.91 12.18 -18.42
C VAL A 40 -20.74 11.80 -19.33
N ASP A 41 -20.59 10.51 -19.59
CA ASP A 41 -19.57 10.00 -20.49
C ASP A 41 -19.93 10.25 -21.97
N TYR A 42 -18.96 10.03 -22.86
CA TYR A 42 -19.15 10.19 -24.29
C TYR A 42 -20.28 9.30 -24.84
N GLU A 43 -20.44 8.06 -24.37
CA GLU A 43 -21.46 7.15 -24.88
C GLU A 43 -22.87 7.68 -24.57
N GLN A 44 -23.08 8.14 -23.34
CA GLN A 44 -24.30 8.77 -22.88
C GLN A 44 -24.57 10.09 -23.61
N ALA A 45 -23.57 10.95 -23.75
CA ALA A 45 -23.68 12.21 -24.47
C ALA A 45 -23.95 12.00 -25.97
N ALA A 46 -23.36 10.97 -26.57
CA ALA A 46 -23.55 10.59 -27.96
C ALA A 46 -24.98 10.10 -28.24
N LEU A 47 -25.59 9.35 -27.31
CA LEU A 47 -27.00 8.93 -27.42
C LEU A 47 -27.93 10.14 -27.48
N VAL A 48 -27.73 11.12 -26.61
CA VAL A 48 -28.53 12.36 -26.58
C VAL A 48 -28.30 13.20 -27.84
N ALA A 49 -27.05 13.33 -28.29
CA ALA A 49 -26.72 14.05 -29.52
C ALA A 49 -27.40 13.44 -30.74
N ARG A 50 -27.44 12.10 -30.85
CA ARG A 50 -28.12 11.38 -31.94
C ARG A 50 -29.63 11.59 -31.91
N ASP A 51 -30.24 11.56 -30.72
CA ASP A 51 -31.67 11.83 -30.55
C ASP A 51 -32.06 13.25 -31.00
N LEU A 52 -31.14 14.21 -30.88
CA LEU A 52 -31.31 15.60 -31.33
C LEU A 52 -30.88 15.83 -32.79
N GLY A 53 -30.52 14.76 -33.51
CA GLY A 53 -30.17 14.83 -34.93
C GLY A 53 -28.72 15.23 -35.23
N PHE A 54 -27.84 15.24 -34.23
CA PHE A 54 -26.42 15.49 -34.41
C PHE A 54 -25.66 14.16 -34.58
N GLU A 55 -24.67 14.12 -35.47
CA GLU A 55 -23.72 13.01 -35.54
C GLU A 55 -22.55 13.26 -34.58
N PRO A 56 -22.47 12.54 -33.44
CA PRO A 56 -21.37 12.68 -32.50
C PRO A 56 -20.12 12.00 -33.08
N THR A 57 -19.04 12.75 -33.13
CA THR A 57 -17.69 12.22 -33.35
C THR A 57 -16.95 12.36 -32.02
N PRO A 58 -16.19 11.35 -31.56
CA PRO A 58 -15.35 11.52 -30.39
C PRO A 58 -14.41 12.69 -30.67
N GLN A 59 -14.31 13.65 -29.75
CA GLN A 59 -13.10 14.48 -29.74
C GLN A 59 -11.96 13.52 -29.48
N VAL A 60 -11.24 13.19 -30.54
CA VAL A 60 -9.88 12.71 -30.42
C VAL A 60 -9.14 13.88 -29.81
N ILE A 61 -9.06 13.89 -28.49
CA ILE A 61 -7.93 14.49 -27.81
C ILE A 61 -6.78 13.68 -28.39
N SER A 62 -6.20 14.16 -29.50
CA SER A 62 -4.79 13.92 -29.75
C SER A 62 -4.19 14.25 -28.40
N PRO A 63 -3.57 13.30 -27.70
CA PRO A 63 -2.89 13.64 -26.47
C PRO A 63 -1.88 14.68 -26.94
N THR A 64 -2.22 15.96 -26.78
CA THR A 64 -1.22 16.97 -26.56
C THR A 64 -0.45 16.32 -25.43
N SER A 65 0.82 16.06 -25.72
CA SER A 65 1.82 15.46 -24.84
C SER A 65 1.69 15.92 -23.38
N ALA A 66 1.07 17.08 -23.16
CA ALA A 66 0.56 17.62 -21.91
C ALA A 66 -0.35 16.73 -21.02
N SER A 67 -1.15 15.75 -21.47
CA SER A 67 -2.03 14.97 -20.56
C SER A 67 -1.43 13.65 -20.07
N LEU A 68 -0.47 13.06 -20.79
CA LEU A 68 0.31 11.90 -20.34
C LEU A 68 1.63 12.31 -19.66
N GLN A 69 2.05 13.58 -19.74
CA GLN A 69 3.22 14.13 -19.04
C GLN A 69 2.93 14.71 -17.65
N ARG A 70 1.67 14.76 -17.18
CA ARG A 70 1.35 15.47 -15.93
C ARG A 70 1.44 14.64 -14.64
N GLY A 71 1.61 13.32 -14.76
CA GLY A 71 1.86 12.42 -13.62
C GLY A 71 3.28 11.81 -13.57
N ALA A 72 4.06 11.95 -14.64
CA ALA A 72 5.49 11.68 -14.61
C ALA A 72 6.19 12.99 -14.25
N LEU A 73 7.03 13.00 -13.20
CA LEU A 73 7.94 14.13 -12.99
C LEU A 73 8.76 14.31 -14.26
N PRO A 74 8.60 15.39 -15.03
CA PRO A 74 9.54 15.66 -16.08
C PRO A 74 10.60 16.51 -15.41
N THR A 75 11.45 15.85 -14.63
CA THR A 75 12.81 16.33 -14.40
C THR A 75 13.39 16.78 -15.76
N SER A 76 13.03 16.07 -16.84
CA SER A 76 13.27 16.43 -18.25
C SER A 76 12.66 17.76 -18.72
N ALA A 77 11.40 18.13 -18.45
CA ALA A 77 10.83 19.39 -18.99
C ALA A 77 11.34 20.63 -18.23
N VAL A 78 11.66 20.45 -16.93
CA VAL A 78 12.31 21.46 -16.10
C VAL A 78 13.78 21.62 -16.52
N LEU A 79 14.49 20.51 -16.80
CA LEU A 79 15.86 20.52 -17.36
C LEU A 79 15.92 21.02 -18.81
N GLU A 80 14.91 20.74 -19.64
CA GLU A 80 14.85 21.20 -21.04
C GLU A 80 14.55 22.70 -21.12
N ALA A 81 13.69 23.24 -20.24
CA ALA A 81 13.46 24.68 -20.12
C ALA A 81 14.66 25.46 -19.53
N ALA A 82 15.67 24.76 -19.01
CA ALA A 82 16.91 25.33 -18.49
C ALA A 82 18.04 25.41 -19.54
N ARG A 83 17.96 24.66 -20.65
CA ARG A 83 19.04 24.63 -21.66
C ARG A 83 19.24 25.92 -22.46
N ASP A 84 18.21 26.78 -22.53
CA ASP A 84 18.27 28.10 -23.20
C ASP A 84 18.51 29.27 -22.22
N ASP A 85 18.68 28.99 -20.93
CA ASP A 85 18.86 30.01 -19.90
C ASP A 85 20.37 30.24 -19.62
N LYS A 86 20.85 31.45 -19.92
CA LYS A 86 22.26 31.81 -19.76
C LYS A 86 22.71 31.88 -18.29
N ASP A 87 21.77 31.95 -17.36
CA ASP A 87 22.05 32.11 -15.92
C ASP A 87 22.06 30.77 -15.16
N THR A 88 22.18 29.64 -15.87
CA THR A 88 22.28 28.32 -15.23
C THR A 88 23.65 28.07 -14.60
N VAL A 89 23.64 27.57 -13.36
CA VAL A 89 24.84 27.19 -12.61
C VAL A 89 24.88 25.67 -12.40
N PRO A 90 26.08 25.06 -12.31
CA PRO A 90 26.22 23.67 -11.90
C PRO A 90 25.62 23.45 -10.50
N ILE A 91 24.87 22.36 -10.33
CA ILE A 91 24.21 22.03 -9.06
C ILE A 91 24.73 20.71 -8.47
N PRO A 92 24.66 20.55 -7.14
CA PRO A 92 24.94 19.27 -6.50
C PRO A 92 24.06 18.14 -7.07
N PRO A 93 24.60 16.93 -7.33
CA PRO A 93 23.77 15.78 -7.64
C PRO A 93 22.88 15.39 -6.46
N VAL A 94 21.71 14.86 -6.80
CA VAL A 94 20.77 14.30 -5.84
C VAL A 94 20.75 12.81 -6.11
N VAL A 95 21.11 12.03 -5.10
CA VAL A 95 21.41 10.60 -5.22
C VAL A 95 20.46 9.85 -4.30
N THR A 96 19.72 8.89 -4.84
CA THR A 96 18.92 7.97 -4.01
C THR A 96 19.66 6.68 -3.79
N ILE A 97 19.58 6.12 -2.58
CA ILE A 97 20.10 4.79 -2.30
C ILE A 97 18.93 3.81 -2.21
N MET A 98 19.01 2.77 -3.03
CA MET A 98 17.99 1.73 -3.16
C MET A 98 18.61 0.33 -3.09
N GLY A 99 17.77 -0.70 -2.94
CA GLY A 99 18.19 -2.09 -2.84
C GLY A 99 17.39 -2.89 -1.82
N HIS A 100 17.69 -4.18 -1.71
CA HIS A 100 17.02 -5.11 -0.79
C HIS A 100 17.24 -4.77 0.69
N VAL A 101 16.36 -5.27 1.55
CA VAL A 101 16.50 -5.19 3.01
C VAL A 101 17.82 -5.88 3.42
N ASP A 102 18.48 -5.40 4.48
CA ASP A 102 19.75 -5.95 4.99
C ASP A 102 20.95 -5.96 4.03
N HIS A 103 20.85 -5.31 2.87
CA HIS A 103 22.00 -5.05 1.99
C HIS A 103 22.89 -3.90 2.48
N GLY A 104 22.56 -3.26 3.61
CA GLY A 104 23.41 -2.25 4.27
C GLY A 104 23.31 -0.84 3.69
N LYS A 105 22.16 -0.45 3.12
CA LYS A 105 21.88 0.92 2.63
C LYS A 105 22.07 1.97 3.72
N THR A 106 21.39 1.80 4.85
CA THR A 106 21.47 2.72 5.99
C THR A 106 22.88 2.75 6.59
N THR A 107 23.54 1.59 6.65
CA THR A 107 24.94 1.49 7.12
C THR A 107 25.90 2.26 6.20
N LEU A 108 25.70 2.20 4.88
CA LEU A 108 26.49 2.98 3.92
C LEU A 108 26.28 4.48 4.14
N LEU A 109 25.02 4.91 4.28
CA LEU A 109 24.68 6.31 4.52
C LEU A 109 25.26 6.82 5.85
N ASP A 110 25.20 6.00 6.91
CA ASP A 110 25.81 6.29 8.21
C ASP A 110 27.32 6.48 8.13
N MET A 111 28.00 5.59 7.39
CA MET A 111 29.44 5.67 7.21
C MET A 111 29.82 6.94 6.43
N ILE A 112 29.06 7.28 5.39
CA ILE A 112 29.24 8.53 4.62
C ILE A 112 28.98 9.77 5.50
N ARG A 113 27.95 9.72 6.35
CA ARG A 113 27.55 10.84 7.23
C ARG A 113 28.44 10.95 8.48
N LYS A 114 29.23 9.91 8.79
CA LYS A 114 29.96 9.74 10.06
C LYS A 114 29.02 9.81 11.28
N THR A 115 27.82 9.24 11.14
CA THR A 115 26.79 9.14 12.18
C THR A 115 26.40 7.69 12.44
N ARG A 116 25.53 7.44 13.41
CA ARG A 116 25.03 6.10 13.77
C ARG A 116 23.49 6.08 13.84
N VAL A 117 22.83 6.43 12.75
CA VAL A 117 21.36 6.44 12.64
C VAL A 117 20.80 5.01 12.64
N ALA A 118 21.44 4.06 11.95
CA ALA A 118 21.00 2.67 11.86
C ALA A 118 20.94 1.97 13.22
N ALA A 119 21.72 2.41 14.20
CA ALA A 119 21.72 1.88 15.56
C ALA A 119 20.65 2.52 16.46
N GLU A 120 20.11 3.67 16.08
CA GLU A 120 19.08 4.42 16.82
C GLU A 120 17.66 4.16 16.27
N GLU A 121 17.53 3.69 15.02
CA GLU A 121 16.25 3.31 14.41
C GLU A 121 15.67 2.02 15.00
N ALA A 122 14.36 2.05 15.33
CA ALA A 122 13.65 0.90 15.85
C ALA A 122 13.65 -0.25 14.83
N GLY A 123 14.03 -1.45 15.27
CA GLY A 123 14.15 -2.63 14.42
C GLY A 123 15.38 -2.63 13.50
N GLY A 124 16.28 -1.64 13.57
CA GLY A 124 17.49 -1.57 12.75
C GLY A 124 17.24 -1.32 11.26
N ILE A 125 16.06 -0.84 10.90
CA ILE A 125 15.63 -0.58 9.51
C ILE A 125 15.20 0.88 9.32
N THR A 126 15.46 1.42 8.14
CA THR A 126 15.01 2.76 7.74
C THR A 126 13.55 2.73 7.30
N GLN A 127 12.73 3.51 7.99
CA GLN A 127 11.27 3.58 7.78
C GLN A 127 10.78 4.96 7.33
N HIS A 128 11.67 5.96 7.30
CA HIS A 128 11.38 7.34 6.86
C HIS A 128 12.29 7.72 5.69
N ILE A 129 11.85 8.65 4.85
CA ILE A 129 12.72 9.21 3.80
C ILE A 129 13.54 10.34 4.39
N GLY A 130 14.84 10.09 4.57
CA GLY A 130 15.80 11.10 4.98
C GLY A 130 16.41 11.83 3.78
N ALA A 131 16.64 13.14 3.89
CA ALA A 131 17.42 13.88 2.90
C ALA A 131 18.55 14.64 3.59
N TYR A 132 19.79 14.45 3.15
CA TYR A 132 20.95 15.09 3.76
C TYR A 132 22.04 15.44 2.75
N GLN A 133 22.97 16.31 3.13
CA GLN A 133 24.02 16.78 2.24
C GLN A 133 25.41 16.53 2.81
N VAL A 134 26.29 15.97 1.99
CA VAL A 134 27.71 15.76 2.33
C VAL A 134 28.62 16.51 1.37
N GLU A 135 29.80 16.86 1.85
CA GLU A 135 30.81 17.57 1.07
C GLU A 135 32.02 16.66 0.84
N VAL A 136 32.34 16.43 -0.42
CA VAL A 136 33.42 15.56 -0.89
C VAL A 136 34.27 16.38 -1.84
N LYS A 137 35.57 16.57 -1.53
CA LYS A 137 36.52 17.34 -2.34
C LYS A 137 36.01 18.76 -2.73
N GLY A 138 35.27 19.41 -1.83
CA GLY A 138 34.68 20.75 -2.07
C GLY A 138 33.43 20.77 -2.95
N LYS A 139 32.93 19.60 -3.39
CA LYS A 139 31.64 19.43 -4.07
C LYS A 139 30.62 18.83 -3.13
N LYS A 140 29.37 19.23 -3.26
CA LYS A 140 28.26 18.74 -2.43
C LYS A 140 27.54 17.61 -3.14
N ILE A 141 27.07 16.62 -2.37
CA ILE A 141 26.19 15.55 -2.83
C ILE A 141 25.01 15.50 -1.88
N THR A 142 23.80 15.50 -2.43
CA THR A 142 22.57 15.36 -1.65
C THR A 142 22.10 13.92 -1.74
N PHE A 143 21.98 13.24 -0.60
CA PHE A 143 21.49 11.87 -0.53
C PHE A 143 20.02 11.85 -0.09
N LEU A 144 19.23 11.02 -0.76
CA LEU A 144 17.90 10.60 -0.35
C LEU A 144 17.98 9.14 0.11
N ASP A 145 17.68 8.92 1.39
CA ASP A 145 17.58 7.58 1.98
C ASP A 145 16.15 7.06 1.77
N THR A 146 15.99 5.95 1.05
CA THR A 146 14.67 5.37 0.83
C THR A 146 14.53 4.03 1.55
N PRO A 147 13.40 3.78 2.25
CA PRO A 147 13.13 2.50 2.88
C PRO A 147 13.21 1.31 1.90
N GLY A 148 13.78 0.20 2.37
CA GLY A 148 14.02 -1.00 1.55
C GLY A 148 12.84 -1.98 1.43
N HIS A 149 11.82 -1.84 2.27
CA HIS A 149 10.72 -2.79 2.36
C HIS A 149 9.65 -2.53 1.29
N GLU A 150 9.07 -3.60 0.75
CA GLU A 150 7.95 -3.59 -0.23
C GLU A 150 6.74 -2.73 0.14
N ALA A 151 6.43 -2.55 1.43
CA ALA A 151 5.34 -1.65 1.85
C ALA A 151 5.61 -0.19 1.43
N PHE A 152 6.86 0.15 1.15
CA PHE A 152 7.33 1.49 0.77
C PHE A 152 7.64 1.63 -0.73
N THR A 153 7.07 0.78 -1.60
CA THR A 153 7.24 0.91 -3.06
C THR A 153 6.91 2.32 -3.57
N ALA A 154 5.84 2.94 -3.08
CA ALA A 154 5.46 4.31 -3.46
C ALA A 154 6.55 5.35 -3.11
N MET A 155 7.22 5.16 -1.96
CA MET A 155 8.33 6.01 -1.55
C MET A 155 9.54 5.86 -2.46
N ARG A 156 9.86 4.63 -2.89
CA ARG A 156 10.97 4.36 -3.80
C ARG A 156 10.72 4.94 -5.19
N ALA A 157 9.52 4.76 -5.75
CA ALA A 157 9.15 5.36 -7.03
C ALA A 157 9.29 6.89 -6.99
N ARG A 158 8.84 7.53 -5.90
CA ARG A 158 9.02 8.96 -5.67
C ARG A 158 10.50 9.34 -5.57
N GLY A 159 11.27 8.59 -4.80
CA GLY A 159 12.72 8.79 -4.68
C GLY A 159 13.41 8.77 -6.04
N ALA A 160 13.15 7.75 -6.87
CA ALA A 160 13.73 7.62 -8.20
C ALA A 160 13.44 8.86 -9.07
N GLN A 161 12.19 9.28 -9.14
CA GLN A 161 11.76 10.38 -10.01
C GLN A 161 12.38 11.74 -9.64
N VAL A 162 12.74 11.92 -8.38
CA VAL A 162 13.24 13.19 -7.84
C VAL A 162 14.78 13.28 -7.91
N THR A 163 15.45 12.15 -8.16
CA THR A 163 16.92 12.07 -8.16
C THR A 163 17.55 12.15 -9.54
N HIS A 164 18.82 12.57 -9.55
CA HIS A 164 19.65 12.62 -10.74
C HIS A 164 20.41 11.32 -10.96
N ILE A 165 20.71 10.56 -9.90
CA ILE A 165 21.45 9.29 -9.93
C ILE A 165 20.85 8.33 -8.91
N ALA A 166 20.76 7.05 -9.25
CA ALA A 166 20.34 5.99 -8.34
C ALA A 166 21.52 5.06 -8.00
N VAL A 167 21.82 4.89 -6.72
CA VAL A 167 22.81 3.91 -6.22
C VAL A 167 22.06 2.68 -5.73
N ILE A 168 22.29 1.54 -6.39
CA ILE A 168 21.66 0.26 -6.05
C ILE A 168 22.67 -0.55 -5.23
N VAL A 169 22.34 -0.81 -3.97
CA VAL A 169 23.18 -1.57 -3.05
C VAL A 169 22.83 -3.04 -3.13
N VAL A 170 23.81 -3.86 -3.52
CA VAL A 170 23.66 -5.32 -3.64
C VAL A 170 24.67 -5.99 -2.75
N ALA A 171 24.24 -6.84 -1.83
CA ALA A 171 25.18 -7.53 -0.95
C ALA A 171 25.90 -8.66 -1.71
N ALA A 172 27.23 -8.75 -1.52
CA ALA A 172 28.08 -9.72 -2.22
C ALA A 172 27.85 -11.18 -1.77
N ASP A 173 27.26 -11.38 -0.59
CA ASP A 173 26.91 -12.68 -0.03
C ASP A 173 25.51 -13.16 -0.44
N ASP A 174 24.56 -12.23 -0.66
CA ASP A 174 23.17 -12.54 -1.00
C ASP A 174 22.92 -12.52 -2.53
N GLY A 175 23.50 -11.54 -3.23
CA GLY A 175 23.29 -11.33 -4.66
C GLY A 175 22.01 -10.55 -5.01
N VAL A 176 21.55 -10.70 -6.24
CA VAL A 176 20.40 -9.95 -6.78
C VAL A 176 19.08 -10.55 -6.32
N MET A 177 18.38 -9.83 -5.44
CA MET A 177 17.08 -10.19 -4.88
C MET A 177 15.90 -9.53 -5.62
N PRO A 178 14.65 -9.97 -5.40
CA PRO A 178 13.46 -9.39 -6.05
C PRO A 178 13.33 -7.87 -5.88
N GLN A 179 13.54 -7.32 -4.67
CA GLN A 179 13.48 -5.87 -4.45
C GLN A 179 14.63 -5.12 -5.13
N THR A 180 15.77 -5.78 -5.40
CA THR A 180 16.85 -5.21 -6.22
C THR A 180 16.40 -5.04 -7.66
N ARG A 181 15.70 -6.04 -8.23
CA ARG A 181 15.12 -5.97 -9.58
C ARG A 181 14.10 -4.83 -9.66
N GLU A 182 13.20 -4.77 -8.69
CA GLU A 182 12.21 -3.70 -8.59
C GLU A 182 12.87 -2.31 -8.53
N ALA A 183 13.93 -2.14 -7.73
CA ALA A 183 14.66 -0.88 -7.65
C ALA A 183 15.30 -0.48 -8.99
N ILE A 184 15.86 -1.45 -9.73
CA ILE A 184 16.42 -1.22 -11.06
C ILE A 184 15.32 -0.82 -12.05
N ASP A 185 14.17 -1.49 -12.00
CA ASP A 185 13.03 -1.19 -12.87
C ASP A 185 12.49 0.23 -12.61
N HIS A 186 12.40 0.66 -11.34
CA HIS A 186 12.01 2.04 -11.00
C HIS A 186 13.02 3.08 -11.52
N ALA A 187 14.32 2.81 -11.35
CA ALA A 187 15.36 3.72 -11.85
C ALA A 187 15.35 3.81 -13.39
N ARG A 188 15.16 2.69 -14.09
CA ARG A 188 15.00 2.63 -15.55
C ARG A 188 13.75 3.36 -16.02
N ALA A 189 12.61 3.13 -15.38
CA ALA A 189 11.36 3.80 -15.71
C ALA A 189 11.45 5.33 -15.52
N ALA A 190 12.25 5.78 -14.55
CA ALA A 190 12.53 7.19 -14.31
C ALA A 190 13.64 7.78 -15.21
N ASN A 191 14.27 6.98 -16.09
CA ASN A 191 15.44 7.36 -16.90
C ASN A 191 16.60 7.93 -16.07
N VAL A 192 16.84 7.35 -14.89
CA VAL A 192 17.91 7.78 -13.97
C VAL A 192 19.14 6.86 -14.15
N PRO A 193 20.34 7.42 -14.36
CA PRO A 193 21.59 6.66 -14.38
C PRO A 193 21.79 5.83 -13.11
N ILE A 194 22.21 4.58 -13.28
CA ILE A 194 22.35 3.61 -12.20
C ILE A 194 23.84 3.39 -11.89
N ILE A 195 24.19 3.40 -10.60
CA ILE A 195 25.48 2.96 -10.09
C ILE A 195 25.25 1.78 -9.16
N ILE A 196 25.96 0.68 -9.37
CA ILE A 196 25.88 -0.50 -8.52
C ILE A 196 26.96 -0.45 -7.44
N ALA A 197 26.55 -0.49 -6.18
CA ALA A 197 27.44 -0.63 -5.03
C ALA A 197 27.37 -2.08 -4.50
N ILE A 198 28.41 -2.88 -4.74
CA ILE A 198 28.48 -4.26 -4.23
C ILE A 198 28.97 -4.21 -2.78
N ASN A 199 28.08 -4.41 -1.82
CA ASN A 199 28.38 -4.27 -0.40
C ASN A 199 28.81 -5.58 0.27
N LYS A 200 29.32 -5.50 1.51
CA LYS A 200 29.75 -6.61 2.36
C LYS A 200 30.96 -7.40 1.82
N ILE A 201 31.88 -6.75 1.09
CA ILE A 201 33.12 -7.39 0.60
C ILE A 201 34.08 -7.83 1.72
N ASP A 202 33.84 -7.39 2.96
CA ASP A 202 34.58 -7.80 4.14
C ASP A 202 34.24 -9.23 4.61
N LYS A 203 33.14 -9.83 4.12
CA LYS A 203 32.76 -11.19 4.48
C LYS A 203 33.55 -12.23 3.69
N PRO A 204 33.95 -13.36 4.31
CA PRO A 204 34.63 -14.45 3.60
C PRO A 204 33.74 -15.14 2.57
N THR A 205 32.42 -15.01 2.68
CA THR A 205 31.43 -15.54 1.73
C THR A 205 31.11 -14.56 0.60
N ALA A 206 31.74 -13.38 0.56
CA ALA A 206 31.48 -12.38 -0.46
C ALA A 206 31.93 -12.86 -1.85
N ASN A 207 31.03 -12.79 -2.84
CA ASN A 207 31.33 -13.11 -4.22
C ASN A 207 30.84 -12.00 -5.18
N PRO A 208 31.64 -10.93 -5.39
CA PRO A 208 31.28 -9.84 -6.28
C PRO A 208 31.06 -10.27 -7.74
N GLU A 209 31.78 -11.29 -8.21
CA GLU A 209 31.67 -11.78 -9.59
C GLU A 209 30.32 -12.45 -9.85
N LEU A 210 29.79 -13.20 -8.88
CA LEU A 210 28.43 -13.75 -8.95
C LEU A 210 27.39 -12.64 -9.12
N VAL A 211 27.53 -11.54 -8.37
CA VAL A 211 26.62 -10.39 -8.47
C VAL A 211 26.66 -9.78 -9.85
N LYS A 212 27.86 -9.57 -10.43
CA LYS A 212 28.01 -9.05 -11.80
C LYS A 212 27.34 -9.95 -12.84
N GLN A 213 27.46 -11.27 -12.70
CA GLN A 213 26.78 -12.23 -13.58
C GLN A 213 25.26 -12.13 -13.47
N GLN A 214 24.72 -12.10 -12.24
CA GLN A 214 23.27 -11.96 -12.01
C GLN A 214 22.72 -10.63 -12.49
N LEU A 215 23.49 -9.55 -12.41
CA LEU A 215 23.13 -8.24 -12.97
C LEU A 215 23.04 -8.29 -14.49
N ALA A 216 23.99 -8.96 -15.15
CA ALA A 216 23.96 -9.15 -16.60
C ALA A 216 22.73 -9.95 -17.06
N GLU A 217 22.29 -10.95 -16.29
CA GLU A 217 21.07 -11.73 -16.57
C GLU A 217 19.80 -10.89 -16.55
N ILE A 218 19.73 -9.86 -15.71
CA ILE A 218 18.61 -8.89 -15.68
C ILE A 218 18.81 -7.69 -16.61
N GLY A 219 19.79 -7.80 -17.51
CA GLY A 219 20.09 -6.82 -18.55
C GLY A 219 20.85 -5.59 -18.05
N VAL A 220 21.47 -5.63 -16.86
CA VAL A 220 22.37 -4.57 -16.37
C VAL A 220 23.80 -5.00 -16.65
N ILE A 221 24.39 -4.46 -17.73
CA ILE A 221 25.76 -4.80 -18.14
C ILE A 221 26.73 -3.85 -17.45
N VAL A 222 27.64 -4.40 -16.64
CA VAL A 222 28.66 -3.62 -15.94
C VAL A 222 29.80 -3.22 -16.87
N GLU A 223 30.53 -2.15 -16.53
CA GLU A 223 31.67 -1.63 -17.31
C GLU A 223 32.74 -2.69 -17.62
N ASP A 224 33.03 -3.60 -16.68
CA ASP A 224 34.00 -4.70 -16.86
C ASP A 224 33.63 -5.64 -18.03
N TYR A 225 32.34 -5.73 -18.35
CA TYR A 225 31.81 -6.53 -19.46
C TYR A 225 31.49 -5.68 -20.71
N GLY A 226 31.99 -4.44 -20.76
CA GLY A 226 31.76 -3.51 -21.87
C GLY A 226 30.40 -2.81 -21.85
N GLY A 227 29.73 -2.80 -20.69
CA GLY A 227 28.49 -2.04 -20.48
C GLY A 227 28.72 -0.59 -20.05
N ASP A 228 27.63 0.06 -19.67
CA ASP A 228 27.55 1.47 -19.26
C ASP A 228 27.32 1.65 -17.75
N THR A 229 27.03 0.55 -17.04
CA THR A 229 26.70 0.61 -15.61
C THR A 229 27.95 0.50 -14.76
N VAL A 230 28.22 1.56 -14.00
CA VAL A 230 29.37 1.59 -13.10
C VAL A 230 29.15 0.66 -11.91
N CYS A 231 30.15 -0.14 -11.58
CA CYS A 231 30.09 -1.10 -10.49
C CYS A 231 31.25 -0.91 -9.52
N VAL A 232 30.96 -0.58 -8.26
CA VAL A 232 31.98 -0.31 -7.23
C VAL A 232 31.83 -1.30 -6.07
N PRO A 233 32.86 -2.13 -5.78
CA PRO A 233 32.88 -2.98 -4.59
C PRO A 233 33.16 -2.15 -3.33
N ILE A 234 32.30 -2.28 -2.32
CA ILE A 234 32.38 -1.51 -1.07
C ILE A 234 32.18 -2.38 0.17
N SER A 235 32.68 -1.91 1.30
CA SER A 235 32.29 -2.40 2.63
C SER A 235 31.79 -1.24 3.46
N ALA A 236 30.47 -1.15 3.62
CA ALA A 236 29.83 -0.15 4.47
C ALA A 236 30.28 -0.21 5.93
N ARG A 237 30.76 -1.37 6.39
CA ARG A 237 31.24 -1.57 7.77
C ARG A 237 32.66 -1.07 7.98
N THR A 238 33.57 -1.37 7.05
CA THR A 238 34.99 -1.01 7.20
C THR A 238 35.32 0.36 6.59
N GLY A 239 34.46 0.84 5.68
CA GLY A 239 34.68 2.06 4.91
C GLY A 239 35.40 1.84 3.59
N ALA A 240 35.84 0.61 3.28
CA ALA A 240 36.54 0.31 2.04
C ALA A 240 35.66 0.60 0.81
N GLY A 241 36.23 1.27 -0.21
CA GLY A 241 35.57 1.58 -1.49
C GLY A 241 34.55 2.73 -1.43
N ILE A 242 34.25 3.31 -0.27
CA ILE A 242 33.26 4.40 -0.16
C ILE A 242 33.77 5.69 -0.83
N ASP A 243 35.04 6.02 -0.66
CA ASP A 243 35.63 7.21 -1.31
C ASP A 243 35.58 7.07 -2.84
N GLU A 244 35.87 5.88 -3.37
CA GLU A 244 35.75 5.57 -4.79
C GLU A 244 34.31 5.68 -5.29
N LEU A 245 33.33 5.16 -4.53
CA LEU A 245 31.91 5.31 -4.86
C LEU A 245 31.49 6.78 -4.95
N LEU A 246 31.94 7.62 -3.99
CA LEU A 246 31.62 9.05 -3.98
C LEU A 246 32.27 9.80 -5.15
N GLU A 247 33.50 9.45 -5.51
CA GLU A 247 34.19 9.99 -6.68
C GLU A 247 33.46 9.64 -7.98
N MET A 248 33.01 8.38 -8.07
CA MET A 248 32.30 7.89 -9.25
C MET A 248 30.90 8.53 -9.40
N ILE A 249 30.19 8.75 -8.30
CA ILE A 249 28.95 9.55 -8.28
C ILE A 249 29.18 10.96 -8.83
N LEU A 250 30.27 11.63 -8.43
CA LEU A 250 30.61 12.96 -8.93
C LEU A 250 30.96 12.93 -10.42
N LEU A 251 31.68 11.90 -10.89
CA LEU A 251 32.03 11.74 -12.30
C LEU A 251 30.77 11.56 -13.17
N VAL A 252 29.86 10.67 -12.77
CA VAL A 252 28.58 10.48 -13.47
C VAL A 252 27.75 11.76 -13.46
N ALA A 253 27.75 12.50 -12.36
CA ALA A 253 27.05 13.80 -12.28
C ALA A 253 27.65 14.86 -13.23
N GLU A 254 28.97 14.88 -13.39
CA GLU A 254 29.65 15.79 -14.33
C GLU A 254 29.30 15.45 -15.79
N MET A 255 29.23 14.15 -16.12
CA MET A 255 28.81 13.71 -17.45
C MET A 255 27.36 14.10 -17.79
N GLN A 256 26.48 14.18 -16.79
CA GLN A 256 25.09 14.59 -16.96
C GLN A 256 24.92 16.13 -17.10
N ASP A 257 25.98 16.93 -16.89
CA ASP A 257 25.95 18.40 -16.87
C ASP A 257 24.73 18.94 -16.09
N LEU A 258 24.64 18.55 -14.81
CA LEU A 258 23.54 18.95 -13.94
C LEU A 258 23.57 20.47 -13.67
N ARG A 259 22.59 21.19 -14.19
CA ARG A 259 22.48 22.65 -14.07
C ARG A 259 21.08 23.08 -13.66
N ALA A 260 20.99 24.17 -12.91
CA ALA A 260 19.71 24.85 -12.63
C ALA A 260 19.90 26.37 -12.56
N ASN A 261 18.81 27.13 -12.76
CA ASN A 261 18.82 28.58 -12.57
C ASN A 261 18.39 28.94 -11.13
N PRO A 262 19.29 29.50 -10.30
CA PRO A 262 18.98 29.88 -8.92
C PRO A 262 18.15 31.18 -8.80
N ASN A 263 18.04 31.96 -9.88
CA ASN A 263 17.36 33.26 -9.91
C ASN A 263 15.85 33.15 -10.20
N ARG A 264 15.38 31.98 -10.67
CA ARG A 264 13.95 31.72 -10.89
C ARG A 264 13.20 31.59 -9.56
N PRO A 265 11.86 31.76 -9.56
CA PRO A 265 11.02 31.39 -8.43
C PRO A 265 11.29 29.93 -8.04
N ALA A 266 11.36 29.66 -6.73
CA ALA A 266 11.74 28.34 -6.28
C ALA A 266 10.65 27.31 -6.60
N VAL A 267 11.07 26.18 -7.14
CA VAL A 267 10.24 25.00 -7.36
C VAL A 267 10.89 23.84 -6.63
N GLY A 268 10.09 23.02 -5.96
CA GLY A 268 10.58 21.83 -5.28
C GLY A 268 9.50 20.77 -5.14
N VAL A 269 9.86 19.70 -4.45
CA VAL A 269 8.97 18.57 -4.19
C VAL A 269 9.02 18.20 -2.72
N VAL A 270 7.85 17.87 -2.15
CA VAL A 270 7.74 17.36 -0.79
C VAL A 270 8.32 15.95 -0.74
N ILE A 271 9.40 15.77 0.01
CA ILE A 271 10.00 14.46 0.27
C ILE A 271 9.22 13.75 1.38
N GLU A 272 9.01 14.46 2.48
CA GLU A 272 8.31 13.94 3.65
C GLU A 272 7.62 15.08 4.41
N ALA A 273 6.57 14.76 5.16
CA ALA A 273 5.84 15.73 5.96
C ALA A 273 5.38 15.12 7.28
N LYS A 274 5.41 15.93 8.34
CA LYS A 274 5.07 15.53 9.71
C LYS A 274 4.41 16.66 10.50
N LEU A 275 3.75 16.32 11.59
CA LEU A 275 3.15 17.28 12.51
C LEU A 275 4.00 17.43 13.78
N GLU A 276 4.58 18.61 13.99
CA GLU A 276 5.37 18.91 15.18
C GLU A 276 4.53 19.57 16.29
N LYS A 277 4.57 19.01 17.50
CA LYS A 277 3.67 19.35 18.62
C LYS A 277 3.59 20.84 18.95
N ASN A 278 4.72 21.55 18.85
CA ASN A 278 4.83 22.95 19.26
C ASN A 278 4.94 23.92 18.07
N THR A 279 5.13 23.41 16.86
CA THR A 279 5.50 24.25 15.71
C THR A 279 4.56 24.09 14.51
N GLY A 280 3.64 23.13 14.57
CA GLY A 280 2.64 22.86 13.54
C GLY A 280 3.18 21.98 12.41
N PRO A 281 2.53 22.00 11.24
CA PRO A 281 2.93 21.19 10.09
C PRO A 281 4.34 21.55 9.60
N MET A 282 5.18 20.54 9.46
CA MET A 282 6.52 20.63 8.92
C MET A 282 6.63 19.75 7.67
N ALA A 283 7.22 20.29 6.62
CA ALA A 283 7.47 19.56 5.39
C ALA A 283 8.95 19.65 5.01
N THR A 284 9.55 18.53 4.65
CA THR A 284 10.89 18.45 4.08
C THR A 284 10.78 18.53 2.57
N ILE A 285 11.35 19.59 2.00
CA ILE A 285 11.29 19.91 0.58
C ILE A 285 12.67 19.71 -0.03
N LEU A 286 12.74 19.09 -1.20
CA LEU A 286 13.92 19.17 -2.05
C LEU A 286 13.70 20.27 -3.09
N VAL A 287 14.54 21.31 -3.06
CA VAL A 287 14.51 22.39 -4.04
C VAL A 287 15.11 21.91 -5.36
N GLN A 288 14.37 22.02 -6.45
CA GLN A 288 14.80 21.60 -7.80
C GLN A 288 15.24 22.78 -8.65
N GLU A 289 14.51 23.89 -8.60
CA GLU A 289 14.84 25.14 -9.30
C GLU A 289 14.71 26.35 -8.39
N GLY A 290 15.37 27.45 -8.74
CA GLY A 290 15.31 28.69 -8.00
C GLY A 290 15.91 28.60 -6.60
N THR A 291 15.80 29.69 -5.85
CA THR A 291 16.28 29.73 -4.46
C THR A 291 15.11 30.00 -3.53
N LEU A 292 14.76 29.04 -2.68
CA LEU A 292 13.71 29.20 -1.68
C LEU A 292 14.23 30.08 -0.53
N LYS A 293 13.44 31.07 -0.12
CA LYS A 293 13.81 32.04 0.91
C LYS A 293 12.80 32.07 2.04
N MET A 294 13.28 32.45 3.22
CA MET A 294 12.41 32.69 4.36
C MET A 294 11.50 33.90 4.06
N GLY A 295 10.20 33.74 4.28
CA GLY A 295 9.20 34.76 3.97
C GLY A 295 8.54 34.62 2.60
N ASP A 296 8.96 33.67 1.77
CA ASP A 296 8.31 33.42 0.47
C ASP A 296 6.87 32.93 0.65
N HIS A 297 5.99 33.37 -0.25
CA HIS A 297 4.65 32.83 -0.40
C HIS A 297 4.72 31.57 -1.25
N ILE A 298 4.15 30.48 -0.75
CA ILE A 298 4.28 29.16 -1.36
C ILE A 298 2.94 28.50 -1.56
N VAL A 299 2.86 27.69 -2.60
CA VAL A 299 1.79 26.73 -2.86
C VAL A 299 2.41 25.34 -2.81
N VAL A 300 1.82 24.44 -2.02
CA VAL A 300 2.24 23.04 -1.91
C VAL A 300 1.00 22.18 -2.13
N GLY A 301 0.88 21.61 -3.32
CA GLY A 301 -0.36 20.92 -3.73
C GLY A 301 -1.59 21.82 -3.53
N PRO A 302 -2.64 21.37 -2.81
CA PRO A 302 -3.85 22.15 -2.55
C PRO A 302 -3.70 23.17 -1.40
N LEU A 303 -2.49 23.33 -0.83
CA LEU A 303 -2.26 24.17 0.34
C LEU A 303 -1.53 25.47 -0.05
N ALA A 304 -2.02 26.60 0.45
CA ALA A 304 -1.34 27.89 0.36
C ALA A 304 -0.76 28.28 1.72
N GLY A 305 0.49 28.76 1.73
CA GLY A 305 1.16 29.14 2.96
C GLY A 305 2.27 30.18 2.76
N LYS A 306 2.96 30.48 3.86
CA LYS A 306 4.12 31.37 3.87
C LYS A 306 5.24 30.74 4.67
N VAL A 307 6.45 30.73 4.13
CA VAL A 307 7.62 30.16 4.81
C VAL A 307 7.97 31.00 6.04
N ARG A 308 7.65 30.50 7.24
CA ARG A 308 7.94 31.16 8.52
C ARG A 308 9.34 30.88 9.03
N ALA A 309 9.81 29.65 8.82
CA ALA A 309 11.14 29.22 9.19
C ALA A 309 11.59 28.09 8.26
N MET A 310 12.91 28.00 8.09
CA MET A 310 13.57 26.94 7.32
C MET A 310 14.73 26.37 8.11
N PHE A 311 14.92 25.05 8.02
CA PHE A 311 15.98 24.32 8.68
C PHE A 311 16.68 23.41 7.68
N ASN A 312 18.01 23.28 7.80
CA ASN A 312 18.74 22.30 7.02
C ASN A 312 18.64 20.88 7.63
N ASP A 313 19.26 19.91 6.97
CA ASP A 313 19.40 18.50 7.38
C ASP A 313 19.98 18.30 8.79
N ARG A 314 20.72 19.29 9.31
CA ARG A 314 21.30 19.27 10.68
C ARG A 314 20.45 20.02 11.71
N GLY A 315 19.23 20.43 11.36
CA GLY A 315 18.33 21.19 12.23
C GLY A 315 18.75 22.64 12.48
N LYS A 316 19.75 23.16 11.75
CA LYS A 316 20.15 24.58 11.85
C LYS A 316 19.26 25.45 10.99
N ARG A 317 18.86 26.60 11.52
CA ARG A 317 18.07 27.59 10.76
C ARG A 317 18.87 28.15 9.59
N ILE A 318 18.23 28.22 8.42
CA ILE A 318 18.79 28.80 7.20
C ILE A 318 17.83 29.84 6.61
N GLN A 319 18.37 30.81 5.87
CA GLN A 319 17.56 31.88 5.24
C GLN A 319 17.32 31.67 3.75
N LYS A 320 18.19 30.89 3.09
CA LYS A 320 18.15 30.61 1.67
C LYS A 320 18.48 29.13 1.44
N ALA A 321 17.74 28.47 0.56
CA ALA A 321 17.99 27.11 0.11
C ALA A 321 18.10 27.13 -1.43
N PRO A 322 19.32 26.98 -2.00
CA PRO A 322 19.52 26.88 -3.44
C PRO A 322 19.08 25.50 -3.98
N PRO A 323 19.08 25.30 -5.30
CA PRO A 323 18.75 24.01 -5.91
C PRO A 323 19.57 22.84 -5.35
N SER A 324 18.99 21.64 -5.41
CA SER A 324 19.49 20.39 -4.82
C SER A 324 19.68 20.41 -3.30
N THR A 325 19.14 21.40 -2.58
CA THR A 325 19.26 21.49 -1.12
C THR A 325 17.98 20.97 -0.45
N PRO A 326 18.06 19.97 0.44
CA PRO A 326 16.93 19.57 1.26
C PRO A 326 16.71 20.57 2.39
N VAL A 327 15.46 21.01 2.57
CA VAL A 327 15.08 22.02 3.56
C VAL A 327 13.76 21.67 4.22
N SER A 328 13.75 21.65 5.54
CA SER A 328 12.51 21.52 6.31
C SER A 328 11.89 22.90 6.53
N ILE A 329 10.66 23.06 6.08
CA ILE A 329 9.92 24.33 6.13
C ILE A 329 8.76 24.26 7.14
N LEU A 330 8.43 25.42 7.69
CA LEU A 330 7.26 25.64 8.53
C LEU A 330 6.40 26.78 7.97
N GLY A 331 5.09 26.69 8.19
CA GLY A 331 4.13 27.75 7.84
C GLY A 331 3.04 27.35 6.86
N LEU A 332 2.89 26.05 6.60
CA LEU A 332 1.70 25.48 5.95
C LEU A 332 0.56 25.33 6.98
N PRO A 333 -0.71 25.45 6.56
CA PRO A 333 -1.86 25.29 7.44
C PRO A 333 -2.08 23.83 7.87
N GLU A 334 -1.74 22.89 6.99
CA GLU A 334 -1.92 21.44 7.16
C GLU A 334 -0.68 20.69 6.69
N VAL A 335 -0.60 19.39 7.00
CA VAL A 335 0.48 18.52 6.56
C VAL A 335 0.28 18.19 5.08
N PRO A 336 1.19 18.60 4.16
CA PRO A 336 1.06 18.31 2.73
C PRO A 336 1.27 16.83 2.43
N GLN A 337 0.86 16.39 1.24
CA GLN A 337 1.12 15.02 0.80
C GLN A 337 2.56 14.90 0.26
N PRO A 338 3.31 13.85 0.64
CA PRO A 338 4.57 13.51 0.02
C PRO A 338 4.42 13.37 -1.50
N GLY A 339 5.31 14.01 -2.26
CA GLY A 339 5.24 14.13 -3.72
C GLY A 339 4.53 15.39 -4.21
N ASP A 340 3.87 16.16 -3.33
CA ASP A 340 3.30 17.45 -3.73
C ASP A 340 4.39 18.40 -4.24
N ARG A 341 4.07 19.12 -5.31
CA ARG A 341 4.95 20.16 -5.86
C ARG A 341 4.85 21.42 -5.02
N LEU A 342 6.00 21.96 -4.64
CA LEU A 342 6.13 23.29 -4.06
C LEU A 342 6.43 24.31 -5.17
N GLU A 343 5.70 25.41 -5.18
CA GLU A 343 5.94 26.55 -6.05
C GLU A 343 5.93 27.86 -5.25
N VAL A 344 6.96 28.68 -5.43
CA VAL A 344 6.98 30.05 -4.92
C VAL A 344 6.17 30.95 -5.85
N VAL A 345 5.28 31.74 -5.25
CA VAL A 345 4.40 32.68 -5.93
C VAL A 345 4.64 34.11 -5.41
N PRO A 346 4.34 35.15 -6.21
CA PRO A 346 4.67 36.52 -5.85
C PRO A 346 3.90 37.05 -4.63
N ASP A 347 2.65 36.61 -4.44
CA ASP A 347 1.76 37.15 -3.42
C ASP A 347 0.78 36.10 -2.88
N GLU A 348 0.22 36.38 -1.70
CA GLU A 348 -0.71 35.50 -0.99
C GLU A 348 -2.03 35.27 -1.76
N ARG A 349 -2.50 36.26 -2.53
CA ARG A 349 -3.75 36.12 -3.28
C ARG A 349 -3.57 35.10 -4.41
N THR A 350 -2.47 35.20 -5.16
CA THR A 350 -2.10 34.25 -6.19
C THR A 350 -1.88 32.84 -5.60
N ALA A 351 -1.31 32.74 -4.40
CA ALA A 351 -1.14 31.46 -3.69
C ALA A 351 -2.48 30.78 -3.43
N LYS A 352 -3.45 31.52 -2.87
CA LYS A 352 -4.78 30.98 -2.55
C LYS A 352 -5.57 30.58 -3.79
N GLN A 353 -5.45 31.34 -4.88
CA GLN A 353 -6.12 31.01 -6.14
C GLN A 353 -5.59 29.70 -6.73
N ARG A 354 -4.27 29.54 -6.87
CA ARG A 354 -3.68 28.29 -7.38
C ARG A 354 -3.99 27.09 -6.49
N ALA A 355 -3.89 27.26 -5.17
CA ALA A 355 -4.23 26.19 -4.24
C ALA A 355 -5.69 25.73 -4.38
N ALA A 356 -6.63 26.67 -4.58
CA ALA A 356 -8.02 26.35 -4.81
C ALA A 356 -8.26 25.62 -6.14
N GLU A 357 -7.60 26.04 -7.22
CA GLU A 357 -7.64 25.37 -8.53
C GLU A 357 -7.14 23.92 -8.43
N ILE A 358 -6.02 23.70 -7.76
CA ILE A 358 -5.45 22.35 -7.54
C ILE A 358 -6.39 21.50 -6.66
N ALA A 359 -6.99 22.11 -5.63
CA ALA A 359 -7.94 21.42 -4.76
C ALA A 359 -9.24 21.03 -5.48
N GLU A 360 -9.67 21.81 -6.47
CA GLU A 360 -10.82 21.49 -7.31
C GLU A 360 -10.49 20.35 -8.28
N GLN A 361 -9.31 20.40 -8.92
CA GLN A 361 -8.83 19.32 -9.79
C GLN A 361 -8.72 17.98 -9.05
N ARG A 362 -8.10 17.96 -7.87
CA ARG A 362 -8.01 16.74 -7.04
C ARG A 362 -9.37 16.21 -6.65
N ARG A 363 -10.31 17.09 -6.32
CA ARG A 363 -11.69 16.69 -6.01
C ARG A 363 -12.36 16.07 -7.23
N ALA A 364 -12.22 16.65 -8.41
CA ALA A 364 -12.76 16.08 -9.64
C ALA A 364 -12.16 14.69 -9.95
N GLU A 365 -10.84 14.52 -9.78
CA GLU A 365 -10.16 13.22 -9.95
C GLU A 365 -10.61 12.19 -8.92
N SER A 366 -10.79 12.60 -7.66
CA SER A 366 -11.29 11.72 -6.58
C SER A 366 -12.79 11.41 -6.71
N SER A 367 -13.53 12.22 -7.49
CA SER A 367 -14.96 12.06 -7.74
C SER A 367 -15.26 11.11 -8.91
N LEU A 368 -14.24 10.51 -9.53
CA LEU A 368 -14.43 9.39 -10.45
C LEU A 368 -15.21 8.30 -9.69
N PRO A 369 -16.48 8.03 -10.04
CA PRO A 369 -17.27 7.06 -9.31
C PRO A 369 -16.62 5.70 -9.51
N GLY A 370 -16.06 5.12 -8.45
CA GLY A 370 -16.11 3.67 -8.32
C GLY A 370 -17.60 3.32 -8.44
N HIS A 371 -17.98 2.61 -9.50
CA HIS A 371 -19.35 2.17 -9.71
C HIS A 371 -19.81 1.31 -8.52
N VAL A 372 -20.38 1.95 -7.50
CA VAL A 372 -21.20 1.25 -6.52
C VAL A 372 -22.61 1.29 -7.09
N SER A 373 -22.94 0.27 -7.88
CA SER A 373 -24.30 0.05 -8.35
C SER A 373 -25.20 -0.28 -7.16
N LEU A 374 -26.50 0.03 -7.27
CA LEU A 374 -27.48 -0.44 -6.29
C LEU A 374 -27.44 -1.96 -6.13
N ASP A 375 -27.01 -2.70 -7.16
CA ASP A 375 -26.75 -4.14 -7.09
C ASP A 375 -25.56 -4.49 -6.21
N THR A 376 -24.51 -3.67 -6.15
CA THR A 376 -23.37 -3.88 -5.22
C THR A 376 -23.79 -3.63 -3.77
N LEU A 377 -24.64 -2.64 -3.52
CA LEU A 377 -25.25 -2.41 -2.20
C LEU A 377 -26.20 -3.56 -1.81
N TYR A 378 -26.97 -4.10 -2.77
CA TYR A 378 -27.83 -5.25 -2.53
C TYR A 378 -27.04 -6.54 -2.27
N MET A 379 -25.92 -6.75 -2.97
CA MET A 379 -25.01 -7.88 -2.73
C MET A 379 -24.30 -7.77 -1.37
N GLN A 380 -23.87 -6.57 -0.97
CA GLN A 380 -23.29 -6.34 0.37
C GLN A 380 -24.28 -6.61 1.50
N MET A 381 -25.58 -6.43 1.26
CA MET A 381 -26.63 -6.78 2.24
C MET A 381 -26.99 -8.28 2.24
N GLN A 382 -26.67 -9.03 1.18
CA GLN A 382 -26.95 -10.48 1.06
C GLN A 382 -25.78 -11.38 1.47
N GLU A 383 -24.54 -10.88 1.48
CA GLU A 383 -23.40 -11.58 2.08
C GLU A 383 -23.55 -11.58 3.61
N GLY A 384 -23.93 -12.73 4.16
CA GLY A 384 -24.06 -12.91 5.60
C GLY A 384 -22.84 -12.39 6.36
N LYS A 385 -23.07 -11.57 7.40
CA LYS A 385 -22.12 -10.97 8.35
C LYS A 385 -20.64 -11.20 7.97
N THR A 386 -20.18 -10.53 6.92
CA THR A 386 -18.75 -10.41 6.70
C THR A 386 -18.18 -9.73 7.94
N LYS A 387 -17.17 -10.35 8.56
CA LYS A 387 -16.55 -9.74 9.74
C LYS A 387 -15.76 -8.55 9.22
N GLU A 388 -15.98 -7.41 9.87
CA GLU A 388 -15.31 -6.16 9.54
C GLU A 388 -14.39 -5.79 10.70
N LEU A 389 -13.17 -5.39 10.38
CA LEU A 389 -12.24 -4.83 11.35
C LEU A 389 -12.02 -3.36 11.04
N ASN A 390 -12.53 -2.52 11.94
CA ASN A 390 -12.43 -1.08 11.86
C ASN A 390 -11.13 -0.61 12.52
N ILE A 391 -10.37 0.22 11.81
CA ILE A 391 -9.07 0.70 12.25
C ILE A 391 -9.01 2.22 12.15
N VAL A 392 -8.52 2.86 13.20
CA VAL A 392 -8.04 4.25 13.19
C VAL A 392 -6.53 4.23 13.23
N LEU A 393 -5.88 4.78 12.19
CA LEU A 393 -4.43 4.78 12.03
C LEU A 393 -3.84 6.17 12.30
N LYS A 394 -2.89 6.25 13.22
CA LYS A 394 -2.07 7.44 13.46
C LYS A 394 -0.60 7.12 13.30
N CYS A 395 0.10 7.90 12.49
CA CYS A 395 1.54 7.76 12.31
C CYS A 395 2.27 9.08 12.58
N ASP A 396 3.58 9.00 12.76
CA ASP A 396 4.45 10.16 13.00
C ASP A 396 4.69 11.00 11.73
N VAL A 397 4.78 10.35 10.56
CA VAL A 397 4.96 10.98 9.25
C VAL A 397 3.91 10.50 8.24
N GLN A 398 3.59 11.37 7.27
CA GLN A 398 2.57 11.10 6.25
C GLN A 398 2.93 9.92 5.35
N GLY A 399 4.22 9.74 5.03
CA GLY A 399 4.66 8.66 4.17
C GLY A 399 4.39 7.27 4.77
N THR A 400 4.53 7.13 6.09
CA THR A 400 4.28 5.86 6.78
C THR A 400 2.78 5.52 6.83
N VAL A 401 1.91 6.53 6.89
CA VAL A 401 0.46 6.33 6.74
C VAL A 401 0.13 5.66 5.40
N GLU A 402 0.67 6.18 4.29
CA GLU A 402 0.47 5.62 2.95
C GLU A 402 1.00 4.18 2.84
N ALA A 403 2.18 3.92 3.41
CA ALA A 403 2.80 2.60 3.37
C ALA A 403 1.99 1.55 4.14
N ILE A 404 1.58 1.87 5.38
CA ILE A 404 0.76 0.98 6.20
C ILE A 404 -0.61 0.76 5.57
N LYS A 405 -1.25 1.82 5.04
CA LYS A 405 -2.52 1.70 4.32
C LYS A 405 -2.43 0.71 3.17
N ASN A 406 -1.43 0.86 2.32
CA ASN A 406 -1.23 -0.04 1.18
C ASN A 406 -0.92 -1.48 1.61
N ALA A 407 -0.17 -1.67 2.71
CA ALA A 407 0.08 -2.99 3.27
C ALA A 407 -1.20 -3.64 3.83
N LEU A 408 -2.00 -2.88 4.58
CA LEU A 408 -3.28 -3.34 5.13
C LEU A 408 -4.30 -3.67 4.02
N LEU A 409 -4.34 -2.88 2.93
CA LEU A 409 -5.21 -3.18 1.79
C LEU A 409 -4.87 -4.51 1.10
N LYS A 410 -3.59 -4.90 1.09
CA LYS A 410 -3.15 -6.21 0.55
C LYS A 410 -3.56 -7.39 1.45
N LEU A 411 -3.74 -7.16 2.75
CA LEU A 411 -4.11 -8.19 3.73
C LEU A 411 -5.61 -8.53 3.71
N GLY A 412 -6.47 -7.73 3.07
CA GLY A 412 -7.90 -7.99 3.01
C GLY A 412 -8.21 -9.23 2.16
N GLU A 413 -8.34 -10.39 2.80
CA GLU A 413 -8.85 -11.62 2.18
C GLU A 413 -10.38 -11.57 1.97
N GLU A 414 -10.92 -12.41 1.08
CA GLU A 414 -12.36 -12.48 0.73
C GLU A 414 -13.31 -12.63 1.95
N LYS A 415 -12.81 -13.09 3.12
CA LYS A 415 -13.62 -13.38 4.31
C LYS A 415 -13.68 -12.26 5.36
N ILE A 416 -12.74 -11.32 5.39
CA ILE A 416 -12.70 -10.24 6.39
C ILE A 416 -12.34 -8.91 5.72
N LYS A 417 -13.23 -7.91 5.84
CA LYS A 417 -13.00 -6.58 5.28
C LYS A 417 -12.33 -5.67 6.30
N LEU A 418 -11.16 -5.14 5.92
CA LEU A 418 -10.46 -4.12 6.69
C LEU A 418 -10.99 -2.74 6.31
N HIS A 419 -11.48 -1.99 7.28
CA HIS A 419 -11.99 -0.62 7.08
C HIS A 419 -11.13 0.38 7.84
N LEU A 420 -10.39 1.19 7.09
CA LEU A 420 -9.64 2.31 7.65
C LEU A 420 -10.59 3.50 7.80
N ILE A 421 -11.10 3.74 9.01
CA ILE A 421 -12.09 4.78 9.28
C ILE A 421 -11.47 6.17 9.25
N HIS A 422 -10.27 6.26 9.82
CA HIS A 422 -9.52 7.50 9.86
C HIS A 422 -8.03 7.22 9.78
N GLU A 423 -7.34 8.05 9.01
CA GLU A 423 -5.90 8.06 8.88
C GLU A 423 -5.41 9.48 9.15
N GLY A 424 -4.34 9.62 9.92
CA GLY A 424 -3.82 10.93 10.26
C GLY A 424 -2.38 10.91 10.76
N VAL A 425 -1.78 12.09 10.74
CA VAL A 425 -0.40 12.31 11.21
C VAL A 425 -0.41 13.00 12.56
N GLY A 426 0.46 12.53 13.45
CA GLY A 426 0.64 13.06 14.79
C GLY A 426 0.10 12.13 15.88
N ASN A 427 0.23 12.61 17.12
CA ASN A 427 -0.21 11.91 18.32
C ASN A 427 -1.71 11.55 18.30
N ILE A 428 -2.09 10.51 19.04
CA ILE A 428 -3.49 10.11 19.22
C ILE A 428 -4.17 11.10 20.17
N THR A 429 -5.27 11.69 19.70
CA THR A 429 -6.07 12.70 20.40
C THR A 429 -7.36 12.12 20.96
N GLU A 430 -8.06 12.89 21.80
CA GLU A 430 -9.36 12.49 22.36
C GLU A 430 -10.43 12.29 21.27
N THR A 431 -10.39 13.11 20.20
CA THR A 431 -11.28 12.99 19.05
C THR A 431 -11.13 11.64 18.34
N ASP A 432 -9.89 11.14 18.24
CA ASP A 432 -9.62 9.84 17.62
C ASP A 432 -10.20 8.68 18.46
N VAL A 433 -10.17 8.83 19.79
CA VAL A 433 -10.77 7.87 20.73
C VAL A 433 -12.28 7.86 20.63
N HIS A 434 -12.93 9.03 20.58
CA HIS A 434 -14.38 9.12 20.41
C HIS A 434 -14.83 8.51 19.07
N LEU A 435 -14.08 8.78 17.99
CA LEU A 435 -14.36 8.20 16.69
C LEU A 435 -14.24 6.66 16.73
N ALA A 436 -13.18 6.16 17.35
CA ALA A 436 -12.97 4.73 17.50
C ALA A 436 -14.07 4.07 18.35
N ALA A 437 -14.49 4.70 19.44
CA ALA A 437 -15.60 4.20 20.28
C ALA A 437 -16.93 4.17 19.52
N ALA A 438 -17.24 5.23 18.75
CA ALA A 438 -18.47 5.33 17.98
C ALA A 438 -18.57 4.26 16.88
N SER A 439 -17.42 3.87 16.30
CA SER A 439 -17.36 2.92 15.20
C SER A 439 -16.88 1.51 15.58
N GLY A 440 -16.62 1.25 16.87
CA GLY A 440 -16.06 -0.02 17.33
C GLY A 440 -14.68 -0.32 16.73
N ALA A 441 -13.86 0.71 16.49
CA ALA A 441 -12.55 0.58 15.89
C ALA A 441 -11.44 0.40 16.93
N ILE A 442 -10.37 -0.27 16.54
CA ILE A 442 -9.10 -0.25 17.28
C ILE A 442 -8.24 0.93 16.81
N ILE A 443 -7.45 1.49 17.71
CA ILE A 443 -6.51 2.56 17.36
C ILE A 443 -5.11 1.97 17.23
N ILE A 444 -4.47 2.22 16.10
CA ILE A 444 -3.09 1.84 15.81
C ILE A 444 -2.25 3.11 15.76
N GLY A 445 -1.28 3.20 16.68
CA GLY A 445 -0.27 4.25 16.71
C GLY A 445 1.07 3.74 16.21
N PHE A 446 1.57 4.26 15.09
CA PHE A 446 2.89 3.95 14.55
C PHE A 446 3.89 5.07 14.88
N ASN A 447 4.94 4.79 15.66
CA ASN A 447 5.91 5.79 16.14
C ASN A 447 5.29 7.02 16.86
N VAL A 448 4.05 6.90 17.34
CA VAL A 448 3.31 7.99 18.00
C VAL A 448 2.85 7.58 19.39
N LYS A 449 2.53 8.59 20.20
CA LYS A 449 1.98 8.40 21.55
C LYS A 449 0.57 8.96 21.63
N ALA A 450 -0.23 8.41 22.53
CA ALA A 450 -1.49 9.04 22.90
C ALA A 450 -1.27 10.14 23.93
N ASP A 451 -2.03 11.21 23.82
CA ASP A 451 -2.03 12.26 24.83
C ASP A 451 -2.70 11.76 26.12
N ASN A 452 -2.35 12.36 27.27
CA ASN A 452 -2.88 11.93 28.57
C ASN A 452 -4.41 12.04 28.66
N ALA A 453 -5.03 12.95 27.90
CA ALA A 453 -6.49 13.03 27.78
C ALA A 453 -7.05 11.82 27.02
N ALA A 454 -6.45 11.49 25.86
CA ALA A 454 -6.83 10.35 25.03
C ALA A 454 -6.69 9.02 25.79
N LEU A 455 -5.61 8.80 26.54
CA LEU A 455 -5.42 7.58 27.34
C LEU A 455 -6.53 7.38 28.39
N ARG A 456 -6.89 8.45 29.10
CA ARG A 456 -7.98 8.40 30.09
C ARG A 456 -9.32 8.14 29.43
N GLN A 457 -9.55 8.72 28.26
CA GLN A 457 -10.78 8.52 27.52
C GLN A 457 -10.87 7.08 26.98
N ALA A 458 -9.77 6.53 26.47
CA ALA A 458 -9.73 5.17 25.93
C ALA A 458 -10.03 4.13 27.01
N GLN A 459 -9.51 4.32 28.23
CA GLN A 459 -9.84 3.47 29.38
C GLN A 459 -11.31 3.57 29.78
N LYS A 460 -11.90 4.77 29.68
CA LYS A 460 -13.30 5.02 30.03
C LYS A 460 -14.27 4.39 29.03
N GLU A 461 -13.93 4.45 27.75
CA GLU A 461 -14.78 3.95 26.65
C GLU A 461 -14.47 2.50 26.26
N GLY A 462 -13.37 1.94 26.78
CA GLY A 462 -12.95 0.57 26.46
C GLY A 462 -12.33 0.44 25.07
N VAL A 463 -11.76 1.52 24.52
CA VAL A 463 -11.09 1.52 23.21
C VAL A 463 -9.67 1.00 23.37
N GLU A 464 -9.29 0.01 22.57
CA GLU A 464 -7.94 -0.54 22.54
C GLU A 464 -7.01 0.35 21.70
N ILE A 465 -5.87 0.72 22.28
CA ILE A 465 -4.79 1.43 21.59
C ILE A 465 -3.57 0.50 21.54
N ARG A 466 -3.08 0.23 20.32
CA ARG A 466 -1.85 -0.53 20.08
C ARG A 466 -0.76 0.37 19.53
N TYR A 467 0.46 0.18 20.03
CA TYR A 467 1.63 0.93 19.60
C TYR A 467 2.59 0.01 18.86
N TYR A 468 3.09 0.48 17.73
CA TYR A 468 4.09 -0.22 16.94
C TYR A 468 5.19 0.75 16.53
N ASP A 469 6.41 0.26 16.54
CA ASP A 469 7.57 1.00 16.03
C ASP A 469 8.20 0.29 14.80
N VAL A 470 7.68 -0.89 14.44
CA VAL A 470 8.14 -1.71 13.31
C VAL A 470 6.94 -2.20 12.52
N ILE A 471 6.91 -1.90 11.21
CA ILE A 471 5.76 -2.19 10.34
C ILE A 471 5.43 -3.69 10.24
N TYR A 472 6.42 -4.58 10.31
CA TYR A 472 6.20 -6.03 10.29
C TYR A 472 5.38 -6.52 11.49
N GLN A 473 5.71 -6.04 12.69
CA GLN A 473 4.98 -6.42 13.91
C GLN A 473 3.52 -5.98 13.82
N LEU A 474 3.26 -4.80 13.25
CA LEU A 474 1.90 -4.31 13.00
C LEU A 474 1.15 -5.23 12.04
N ILE A 475 1.77 -5.58 10.90
CA ILE A 475 1.14 -6.43 9.88
C ILE A 475 0.86 -7.83 10.45
N GLU A 476 1.81 -8.43 11.14
CA GLU A 476 1.69 -9.76 11.76
C GLU A 476 0.60 -9.79 12.86
N ASP A 477 0.56 -8.79 13.74
CA ASP A 477 -0.46 -8.71 14.78
C ASP A 477 -1.87 -8.53 14.19
N ILE A 478 -2.00 -7.73 13.12
CA ILE A 478 -3.28 -7.55 12.43
C ILE A 478 -3.67 -8.83 11.71
N GLU A 479 -2.73 -9.52 11.04
CA GLU A 479 -3.00 -10.82 10.42
C GLU A 479 -3.42 -11.87 11.46
N ALA A 480 -2.79 -11.89 12.64
CA ALA A 480 -3.17 -12.76 13.74
C ALA A 480 -4.56 -12.42 14.29
N ALA A 481 -4.91 -11.13 14.40
CA ALA A 481 -6.23 -10.68 14.80
C ALA A 481 -7.31 -11.09 13.78
N LEU A 482 -7.02 -10.97 12.48
CA LEU A 482 -7.88 -11.43 11.39
C LEU A 482 -8.08 -12.94 11.47
N LYS A 483 -7.02 -13.73 11.68
CA LYS A 483 -7.12 -15.18 11.88
C LYS A 483 -7.96 -15.55 13.11
N GLY A 484 -7.82 -14.82 14.21
CA GLY A 484 -8.63 -15.02 15.42
C GLY A 484 -10.12 -14.68 15.25
N LEU A 485 -10.45 -13.81 14.28
CA LEU A 485 -11.82 -13.50 13.90
C LEU A 485 -12.46 -14.59 13.03
N LEU A 486 -11.67 -15.45 12.37
CA LEU A 486 -12.22 -16.54 11.57
C LEU A 486 -12.86 -17.62 12.44
N GLU A 487 -14.03 -18.11 12.04
CA GLU A 487 -14.63 -19.28 12.67
C GLU A 487 -13.84 -20.52 12.27
N PRO A 488 -13.60 -21.46 13.21
CA PRO A 488 -12.89 -22.69 12.88
C PRO A 488 -13.67 -23.48 11.84
N THR A 489 -12.97 -23.93 10.80
CA THR A 489 -13.52 -24.83 9.79
C THR A 489 -13.64 -26.22 10.38
N TYR A 490 -14.82 -26.82 10.21
CA TYR A 490 -15.07 -28.21 10.56
C TYR A 490 -15.01 -29.02 9.27
N HIS A 491 -14.19 -30.07 9.24
CA HIS A 491 -14.19 -31.04 8.15
C HIS A 491 -14.72 -32.38 8.64
N GLU A 492 -15.51 -33.05 7.79
CA GLU A 492 -16.07 -34.35 8.11
C GLU A 492 -15.03 -35.44 7.84
N VAL A 493 -14.64 -36.15 8.90
CA VAL A 493 -13.78 -37.34 8.81
C VAL A 493 -14.67 -38.57 8.96
N VAL A 494 -14.70 -39.41 7.92
CA VAL A 494 -15.41 -40.69 7.96
C VAL A 494 -14.59 -41.67 8.81
N GLU A 495 -15.18 -42.18 9.89
CA GLU A 495 -14.54 -43.12 10.83
C GLU A 495 -14.72 -44.59 10.41
N GLY A 496 -15.78 -44.91 9.66
CA GLY A 496 -16.02 -46.25 9.11
C GLY A 496 -17.45 -46.51 8.65
N HIS A 497 -17.66 -47.65 8.00
CA HIS A 497 -18.96 -48.07 7.47
C HIS A 497 -19.43 -49.38 8.11
N ALA A 498 -20.74 -49.53 8.27
CA ALA A 498 -21.37 -50.80 8.64
C ALA A 498 -22.61 -51.11 7.80
N GLU A 499 -22.75 -52.38 7.42
CA GLU A 499 -23.89 -52.85 6.66
C GLU A 499 -24.93 -53.48 7.58
N VAL A 500 -26.20 -53.13 7.40
CA VAL A 500 -27.32 -53.67 8.18
C VAL A 500 -27.71 -55.06 7.65
N LEU A 501 -27.49 -56.09 8.46
CA LEU A 501 -27.77 -57.48 8.09
C LEU A 501 -29.13 -57.96 8.62
N GLN A 502 -29.53 -57.48 9.80
CA GLN A 502 -30.77 -57.93 10.44
C GLN A 502 -31.37 -56.82 11.31
N LEU A 503 -32.68 -56.83 11.48
CA LEU A 503 -33.39 -55.88 12.33
C LEU A 503 -34.02 -56.61 13.51
N PHE A 504 -33.81 -56.08 14.71
CA PHE A 504 -34.43 -56.56 15.93
C PHE A 504 -35.36 -55.47 16.47
N ARG A 505 -36.54 -55.86 16.94
CA ARG A 505 -37.48 -54.93 17.58
C ARG A 505 -37.45 -55.14 19.08
N SER A 506 -37.22 -54.07 19.82
CA SER A 506 -37.25 -54.06 21.28
C SER A 506 -38.32 -53.07 21.74
N GLY A 507 -39.50 -53.57 22.09
CA GLY A 507 -40.68 -52.74 22.41
C GLY A 507 -41.41 -52.21 21.17
N LYS A 508 -42.35 -51.26 21.36
CA LYS A 508 -43.20 -50.73 20.27
C LYS A 508 -42.52 -49.72 19.34
N ASN A 509 -41.51 -48.98 19.82
CA ASN A 509 -40.92 -47.83 19.09
C ASN A 509 -39.40 -47.90 18.85
N THR A 510 -38.71 -48.98 19.25
CA THR A 510 -37.25 -49.06 19.12
C THR A 510 -36.83 -50.20 18.20
N VAL A 511 -36.10 -49.86 17.15
CA VAL A 511 -35.50 -50.80 16.20
C VAL A 511 -34.00 -50.81 16.43
N ILE A 512 -33.45 -52.00 16.62
CA ILE A 512 -32.01 -52.25 16.75
C ILE A 512 -31.55 -52.81 15.41
N ALA A 513 -30.64 -52.11 14.75
CA ALA A 513 -29.99 -52.57 13.53
C ALA A 513 -28.81 -53.48 13.91
N GLY A 514 -28.94 -54.77 13.63
CA GLY A 514 -27.84 -55.73 13.66
C GLY A 514 -26.97 -55.52 12.44
N CYS A 515 -25.80 -54.93 12.65
CA CYS A 515 -24.90 -54.49 11.60
C CYS A 515 -23.55 -55.21 11.70
N ARG A 516 -22.86 -55.31 10.57
CA ARG A 516 -21.45 -55.72 10.53
C ARG A 516 -20.61 -54.55 10.04
N VAL A 517 -19.58 -54.19 10.79
CA VAL A 517 -18.65 -53.11 10.40
C VAL A 517 -17.79 -53.61 9.25
N THR A 518 -17.89 -52.97 8.09
CA THR A 518 -17.18 -53.35 6.86
C THR A 518 -15.78 -52.77 6.84
N ASP A 519 -15.63 -51.51 7.26
CA ASP A 519 -14.35 -50.82 7.35
C ASP A 519 -14.32 -49.83 8.53
N GLY A 520 -13.11 -49.44 8.92
CA GLY A 520 -12.90 -48.47 9.99
C GLY A 520 -13.41 -48.93 11.34
N LYS A 521 -14.00 -47.99 12.09
CA LYS A 521 -14.62 -48.26 13.40
C LYS A 521 -15.85 -47.38 13.61
N ILE A 522 -16.82 -47.92 14.34
CA ILE A 522 -17.99 -47.17 14.77
C ILE A 522 -17.89 -46.95 16.27
N THR A 523 -17.94 -45.69 16.71
CA THR A 523 -17.97 -45.35 18.13
C THR A 523 -19.36 -44.89 18.55
N ARG A 524 -19.67 -45.04 19.83
CA ARG A 524 -20.94 -44.53 20.39
C ARG A 524 -21.08 -43.00 20.28
N ALA A 525 -19.97 -42.28 20.15
CA ALA A 525 -19.95 -40.82 20.03
C ALA A 525 -20.03 -40.33 18.58
N SER A 526 -19.96 -41.22 17.58
CA SER A 526 -19.96 -40.86 16.17
C SER A 526 -21.35 -40.37 15.72
N GLN A 527 -21.36 -39.41 14.80
CA GLN A 527 -22.53 -39.15 13.98
C GLN A 527 -22.61 -40.23 12.89
N VAL A 528 -23.83 -40.56 12.49
CA VAL A 528 -24.10 -41.63 11.51
C VAL A 528 -25.09 -41.15 10.48
N ARG A 529 -24.81 -41.48 9.22
CA ARG A 529 -25.71 -41.29 8.10
C ARG A 529 -26.08 -42.63 7.50
N VAL A 530 -27.37 -42.85 7.32
CA VAL A 530 -27.93 -44.06 6.73
C VAL A 530 -28.08 -43.85 5.24
N LEU A 531 -27.41 -44.70 4.46
CA LEU A 531 -27.39 -44.71 3.01
C LEU A 531 -28.18 -45.92 2.51
N ARG A 532 -29.14 -45.68 1.62
CA ARG A 532 -29.90 -46.72 0.92
C ARG A 532 -29.70 -46.55 -0.57
N ASN A 533 -29.15 -47.57 -1.22
CA ASN A 533 -28.79 -47.52 -2.64
C ASN A 533 -27.91 -46.29 -2.99
N GLY A 534 -27.02 -45.88 -2.08
CA GLY A 534 -26.15 -44.72 -2.22
C GLY A 534 -26.78 -43.36 -1.89
N ALA A 535 -28.09 -43.29 -1.64
CA ALA A 535 -28.76 -42.04 -1.25
C ALA A 535 -28.91 -41.91 0.27
N LYS A 536 -28.67 -40.70 0.80
CA LYS A 536 -28.85 -40.35 2.22
C LYS A 536 -30.33 -40.38 2.60
N VAL A 537 -30.70 -41.31 3.48
CA VAL A 537 -32.07 -41.47 4.00
C VAL A 537 -32.25 -40.72 5.31
N HIS A 538 -31.23 -40.75 6.17
CA HIS A 538 -31.28 -40.11 7.48
C HIS A 538 -29.87 -39.81 8.00
N GLU A 539 -29.75 -38.81 8.86
CA GLU A 539 -28.52 -38.47 9.57
C GLU A 539 -28.85 -38.12 11.01
N SER A 540 -28.13 -38.75 11.94
CA SER A 540 -28.34 -38.59 13.37
C SER A 540 -27.09 -39.07 14.12
N ARG A 541 -27.21 -39.33 15.42
CA ARG A 541 -26.17 -39.90 16.26
C ARG A 541 -26.52 -41.31 16.73
N VAL A 542 -25.50 -42.05 17.15
CA VAL A 542 -25.68 -43.38 17.75
C VAL A 542 -26.25 -43.25 19.16
N ALA A 543 -27.49 -43.68 19.36
CA ALA A 543 -28.13 -43.69 20.68
C ALA A 543 -27.55 -44.79 21.59
N SER A 544 -27.30 -45.96 20.99
CA SER A 544 -26.74 -47.12 21.70
C SER A 544 -25.95 -48.01 20.74
N LEU A 545 -24.84 -48.54 21.24
CA LEU A 545 -23.96 -49.46 20.53
C LEU A 545 -23.64 -50.65 21.44
N ARG A 546 -24.03 -51.85 20.99
CA ARG A 546 -23.93 -53.09 21.77
C ARG A 546 -23.28 -54.19 20.97
N ARG A 547 -22.53 -55.06 21.64
CA ARG A 547 -22.04 -56.32 21.08
C ARG A 547 -22.58 -57.46 21.95
N GLY A 548 -23.46 -58.28 21.37
CA GLY A 548 -24.21 -59.27 22.15
C GLY A 548 -25.11 -58.59 23.20
N LYS A 549 -24.81 -58.77 24.49
CA LYS A 549 -25.56 -58.16 25.60
C LYS A 549 -24.86 -56.96 26.24
N ASP A 550 -23.61 -56.69 25.88
CA ASP A 550 -22.78 -55.68 26.53
C ASP A 550 -22.79 -54.36 25.75
N ASP A 551 -22.90 -53.24 26.48
CA ASP A 551 -22.72 -51.89 25.93
C ASP A 551 -21.22 -51.64 25.68
N VAL A 552 -20.87 -51.33 24.43
CA VAL A 552 -19.48 -51.14 24.00
C VAL A 552 -19.24 -49.71 23.54
N ARG A 553 -18.01 -49.22 23.75
CA ARG A 553 -17.62 -47.85 23.35
C ARG A 553 -17.34 -47.73 21.86
N GLU A 554 -16.71 -48.74 21.29
CA GLU A 554 -16.37 -48.81 19.87
C GLU A 554 -16.44 -50.25 19.35
N VAL A 555 -16.66 -50.38 18.05
CA VAL A 555 -16.68 -51.64 17.31
C VAL A 555 -15.82 -51.46 16.06
N ALA A 556 -14.79 -52.30 15.93
CA ALA A 556 -13.87 -52.28 14.79
C ALA A 556 -14.38 -53.12 13.61
N ALA A 557 -13.81 -52.89 12.44
CA ALA A 557 -14.08 -53.64 11.21
C ALA A 557 -14.02 -55.17 11.42
N GLY A 558 -14.94 -55.88 10.76
CA GLY A 558 -15.07 -57.34 10.82
C GLY A 558 -15.92 -57.87 11.97
N TYR A 559 -16.26 -57.03 12.96
CA TYR A 559 -17.13 -57.42 14.07
C TYR A 559 -18.59 -57.02 13.85
N GLU A 560 -19.49 -57.79 14.46
CA GLU A 560 -20.93 -57.52 14.47
C GLU A 560 -21.34 -56.72 15.70
N CYS A 561 -22.29 -55.81 15.53
CA CYS A 561 -22.84 -54.99 16.58
C CYS A 561 -24.33 -54.70 16.38
N GLY A 562 -25.05 -54.53 17.47
CA GLY A 562 -26.38 -53.94 17.48
C GLY A 562 -26.28 -52.44 17.69
N MET A 563 -26.87 -51.66 16.79
CA MET A 563 -26.87 -50.21 16.85
C MET A 563 -28.29 -49.65 16.87
N ILE A 564 -28.53 -48.66 17.72
CA ILE A 564 -29.78 -47.89 17.76
C ILE A 564 -29.45 -46.48 17.30
N ILE A 565 -30.12 -46.00 16.26
CA ILE A 565 -29.99 -44.64 15.75
C ILE A 565 -31.02 -43.76 16.44
N GLU A 566 -30.61 -42.59 16.93
CA GLU A 566 -31.52 -41.69 17.62
C GLU A 566 -32.58 -41.12 16.66
N GLY A 567 -33.85 -41.20 17.05
CA GLY A 567 -34.96 -40.64 16.28
C GLY A 567 -35.31 -41.38 14.98
N PHE A 568 -34.63 -42.50 14.68
CA PHE A 568 -34.81 -43.22 13.42
C PHE A 568 -35.06 -44.71 13.60
N SER A 569 -36.22 -45.17 13.13
CA SER A 569 -36.67 -46.56 13.25
C SER A 569 -36.98 -47.23 11.90
N ASN A 570 -36.88 -46.49 10.78
CA ASN A 570 -37.12 -47.02 9.43
C ASN A 570 -35.83 -47.52 8.75
N VAL A 571 -35.00 -48.25 9.49
CA VAL A 571 -33.80 -48.91 8.97
C VAL A 571 -34.22 -50.18 8.22
N GLN A 572 -33.60 -50.47 7.08
CA GLN A 572 -33.85 -51.66 6.26
C GLN A 572 -32.60 -52.53 6.18
N ILE A 573 -32.80 -53.83 5.91
CA ILE A 573 -31.70 -54.76 5.63
C ILE A 573 -31.06 -54.36 4.31
N GLY A 574 -29.73 -54.27 4.27
CA GLY A 574 -28.94 -53.77 3.14
C GLY A 574 -28.67 -52.26 3.16
N ASP A 575 -29.15 -51.53 4.16
CA ASP A 575 -28.73 -50.13 4.36
C ASP A 575 -27.24 -50.09 4.81
N ILE A 576 -26.49 -49.10 4.32
CA ILE A 576 -25.10 -48.82 4.73
C ILE A 576 -25.13 -47.65 5.72
N ILE A 577 -24.55 -47.84 6.88
CA ILE A 577 -24.42 -46.81 7.91
C ILE A 577 -22.98 -46.31 7.89
N GLU A 578 -22.80 -45.08 7.47
CA GLU A 578 -21.51 -44.39 7.45
C GLU A 578 -21.38 -43.55 8.72
N ALA A 579 -20.37 -43.85 9.53
CA ALA A 579 -20.05 -43.13 10.75
C ALA A 579 -19.01 -42.05 10.43
N PHE A 580 -19.26 -40.83 10.86
CA PHE A 580 -18.37 -39.70 10.68
C PHE A 580 -18.29 -38.86 11.95
N ARG A 581 -17.22 -38.07 12.03
CA ARG A 581 -17.02 -37.08 13.08
C ARG A 581 -16.62 -35.77 12.42
N GLN A 582 -17.11 -34.67 12.99
CA GLN A 582 -16.58 -33.35 12.65
C GLN A 582 -15.30 -33.14 13.44
N GLU A 583 -14.18 -33.08 12.73
CA GLU A 583 -12.90 -32.69 13.30
C GLU A 583 -12.71 -31.19 13.07
N LYS A 584 -12.17 -30.52 14.09
CA LYS A 584 -11.91 -29.09 14.06
C LYS A 584 -10.49 -28.90 13.54
N ASP A 585 -10.31 -28.05 12.53
CA ASP A 585 -8.97 -27.62 12.09
C ASP A 585 -8.21 -26.86 13.19
#